data_AF-J1RL65-F1
#
_entry.id   AF-J1RL65-F1
#
_cell.length_a   1.000
_cell.length_b   1.000
_cell.length_c   1.000
_cell.angle_alpha   90.00
_cell.angle_beta   90.00
_cell.angle_gamma   90.00
#
_symmetry.space_group_name_H-M   'P 1'
#
loop_
_entity.id
_entity.type
_entity.pdbx_description
1 polymer ?
#
loop_
_entity_poly.entity_id
_entity_poly.type
_entity_poly.pdbx_seq_one_letter_code
_entity_poly.pdbx_strand_id
1 'polypeptide(L)'
;MVGKAMLSLVAVFTGVSPYVADWNDTHVLNPLWPPHAKFHNGQTMAMGTFLALATLYFVWRRRGDAGSNLRAAVVLAGLYWVSQAVAIFYPGAAYFDPQFDKPAMYVAGLPVQAVIEIVALALIGGAVLLSRPAPGSGVPENSN
;
A
#
# COMPACT_ATOMS: atom_id res chain seq x y z
N MET A 1 -5.28 17.94 -7.75
CA MET A 1 -5.03 17.91 -6.28
C MET A 1 -5.60 16.66 -5.61
N VAL A 2 -6.82 16.24 -5.95
CA VAL A 2 -7.48 15.07 -5.34
C VAL A 2 -6.62 13.79 -5.38
N GLY A 3 -6.07 13.40 -6.55
CA GLY A 3 -5.21 12.22 -6.63
C GLY A 3 -3.95 12.29 -5.77
N LYS A 4 -3.34 13.47 -5.60
CA LYS A 4 -2.21 13.66 -4.68
C LYS A 4 -2.61 13.49 -3.21
N ALA A 5 -3.79 13.98 -2.84
CA ALA A 5 -4.33 13.80 -1.49
C ALA A 5 -4.61 12.32 -1.19
N MET A 6 -5.21 11.60 -2.15
CA MET A 6 -5.44 10.16 -2.04
C MET A 6 -4.13 9.37 -1.91
N LEU A 7 -3.12 9.64 -2.74
CA LEU A 7 -1.81 8.98 -2.61
C LEU A 7 -1.12 9.33 -1.30
N SER A 8 -1.27 10.57 -0.80
CA SER A 8 -0.72 10.95 0.50
C SER A 8 -1.41 10.22 1.65
N LEU A 9 -2.74 10.07 1.58
CA LEU A 9 -3.50 9.28 2.55
C LEU A 9 -3.05 7.82 2.56
N VAL A 10 -2.93 7.20 1.38
CA VAL A 10 -2.44 5.82 1.25
C VAL A 10 -1.02 5.70 1.79
N ALA A 11 -0.12 6.64 1.47
CA ALA A 11 1.25 6.62 1.97
C ALA A 11 1.30 6.70 3.51
N VAL A 12 0.57 7.63 4.12
CA VAL A 12 0.51 7.73 5.60
C VAL A 12 -0.06 6.44 6.20
N PHE A 13 -1.12 5.88 5.61
CA PHE A 13 -1.69 4.62 6.06
C PHE A 13 -0.66 3.48 5.96
N THR A 14 -0.01 3.29 4.80
CA THR A 14 1.05 2.28 4.59
C THR A 14 2.23 2.42 5.56
N GLY A 15 2.60 3.65 5.92
CA GLY A 15 3.71 3.89 6.84
C GLY A 15 3.41 3.59 8.31
N VAL A 16 2.12 3.57 8.69
CA VAL A 16 1.70 3.47 10.11
C VAL A 16 0.96 2.17 10.40
N SER A 17 0.07 1.73 9.51
CA SER A 17 -0.80 0.58 9.76
C SER A 17 -0.07 -0.72 10.08
N PRO A 18 1.11 -1.04 9.52
CA PRO A 18 1.81 -2.28 9.87
C PRO A 18 2.26 -2.28 11.33
N TYR A 19 2.67 -1.13 11.88
CA TYR A 19 3.03 -1.05 13.30
C TYR A 19 1.81 -1.18 14.21
N VAL A 20 0.64 -0.69 13.77
CA VAL A 20 -0.61 -0.86 14.52
C VAL A 20 -1.05 -2.33 14.50
N ALA A 21 -0.93 -3.00 13.36
CA ALA A 21 -1.38 -4.38 13.16
C ALA A 21 -0.40 -5.41 13.75
N ASP A 22 0.90 -5.16 13.67
CA ASP A 22 1.91 -6.21 13.87
C ASP A 22 2.72 -6.02 15.17
N TRP A 23 2.61 -4.88 15.85
CA TRP A 23 3.31 -4.63 17.11
C TRP A 23 2.58 -5.19 18.33
N ASN A 24 2.35 -6.50 18.34
CA ASN A 24 1.64 -7.19 19.42
C ASN A 24 1.97 -8.70 19.46
N ASP A 25 1.35 -9.41 20.41
CA ASP A 25 1.59 -10.83 20.70
C ASP A 25 1.07 -11.80 19.62
N THR A 26 0.31 -11.30 18.63
CA THR A 26 -0.08 -12.11 17.47
C THR A 26 0.98 -12.10 16.37
N HIS A 27 1.89 -11.12 16.38
CA HIS A 27 2.88 -10.87 15.33
C HIS A 27 4.31 -10.71 15.91
N VAL A 28 4.92 -9.51 15.86
CA VAL A 28 6.36 -9.33 16.15
C VAL A 28 6.74 -9.76 17.58
N LEU A 29 5.80 -9.70 18.52
CA LEU A 29 6.00 -10.12 19.91
C LEU A 29 5.58 -11.58 20.16
N ASN A 30 4.98 -12.27 19.18
CA ASN A 30 4.46 -13.62 19.32
C ASN A 30 5.56 -14.60 19.79
N PRO A 31 5.39 -15.27 20.95
CA PRO A 31 6.41 -16.17 21.48
C PRO A 31 6.56 -17.47 20.67
N LEU A 32 5.56 -17.82 19.85
CA LEU A 32 5.56 -19.04 19.02
C LEU A 32 6.29 -18.84 17.69
N TRP A 33 6.44 -17.60 17.23
CA TRP A 33 7.14 -17.31 15.97
C TRP A 33 8.65 -17.53 16.11
N PRO A 34 9.29 -18.27 15.18
CA PRO A 34 10.74 -18.34 15.11
C PRO A 34 11.36 -16.94 14.97
N PRO A 35 12.58 -16.71 15.47
CA PRO A 35 13.25 -15.41 15.36
C PRO A 35 13.30 -14.84 13.94
N HIS A 36 13.43 -15.70 12.92
CA HIS A 36 13.49 -15.28 11.52
C HIS A 36 12.15 -14.75 10.98
N ALA A 37 11.01 -15.27 11.45
CA ALA A 37 9.70 -14.73 11.08
C ALA A 37 9.53 -13.29 11.61
N LYS A 38 10.00 -13.04 12.84
CA LYS A 38 10.02 -11.69 13.44
C LYS A 38 10.92 -10.72 12.67
N PHE A 39 12.06 -11.20 12.18
CA PHE A 39 12.95 -10.42 11.31
C PHE A 39 12.23 -9.98 10.03
N HIS A 40 11.57 -10.90 9.33
CA HIS A 40 10.83 -10.57 8.11
C HIS A 40 9.59 -9.70 8.38
N ASN A 41 8.92 -9.88 9.52
CA ASN A 41 7.81 -9.00 9.91
C ASN A 41 8.31 -7.57 10.21
N GLY A 42 9.39 -7.42 10.96
CA GLY A 42 10.06 -6.13 11.17
C GLY A 42 10.54 -5.48 9.87
N GLN A 43 11.07 -6.28 8.93
CA GLN A 43 11.41 -5.84 7.58
C GLN A 43 10.18 -5.28 6.84
N THR A 44 9.03 -5.96 6.89
CA THR A 44 7.79 -5.49 6.26
C THR A 44 7.28 -4.18 6.86
N MET A 45 7.28 -4.05 8.20
CA MET A 45 6.90 -2.80 8.86
C MET A 45 7.81 -1.63 8.44
N ALA A 46 9.12 -1.83 8.47
CA ALA A 46 10.09 -0.82 8.04
C ALA A 46 9.98 -0.48 6.55
N MET A 47 9.75 -1.48 5.70
CA MET A 47 9.52 -1.30 4.26
C MET A 47 8.29 -0.42 4.01
N GLY A 48 7.20 -0.61 4.75
CA GLY A 48 6.01 0.26 4.70
C GLY A 48 6.36 1.73 4.95
N THR A 49 7.14 2.01 6.01
CA THR A 49 7.62 3.37 6.31
C THR A 49 8.45 3.96 5.17
N PHE A 50 9.43 3.21 4.63
CA PHE A 50 10.28 3.73 3.57
C PHE A 50 9.53 3.97 2.26
N LEU A 51 8.61 3.07 1.88
CA LEU A 51 7.76 3.25 0.71
C LEU A 51 6.78 4.43 0.89
N ALA A 52 6.27 4.64 2.10
CA ALA A 52 5.44 5.80 2.42
C ALA A 52 6.20 7.11 2.23
N LEU A 53 7.41 7.22 2.78
CA LEU A 53 8.27 8.40 2.64
C LEU A 53 8.64 8.66 1.18
N ALA A 54 9.01 7.61 0.44
CA ALA A 54 9.34 7.73 -0.98
C ALA A 54 8.12 8.15 -1.80
N THR A 55 6.94 7.59 -1.53
CA THR A 55 5.68 7.98 -2.15
C THR A 55 5.39 9.47 -1.91
N LEU A 56 5.42 9.92 -0.64
CA LEU A 56 5.17 11.32 -0.28
C LEU A 56 6.18 12.25 -0.96
N TYR A 57 7.46 11.87 -1.01
CA TYR A 57 8.48 12.63 -1.72
C TYR A 57 8.08 12.86 -3.18
N PHE A 58 7.72 11.81 -3.93
CA PHE A 58 7.37 11.94 -5.35
C PHE A 58 6.01 12.62 -5.58
N VAL A 59 5.02 12.45 -4.69
CA VAL A 59 3.74 13.18 -4.75
C VAL A 59 3.96 14.70 -4.70
N TRP A 60 4.87 15.15 -3.82
CA TRP A 60 5.10 16.56 -3.52
C TRP A 60 6.34 17.16 -4.19
N ARG A 61 7.11 16.35 -4.94
CA ARG A 61 8.29 16.82 -5.69
C ARG A 61 7.88 17.85 -6.74
N ARG A 62 8.46 19.06 -6.64
CA ARG A 62 8.23 20.17 -7.57
C ARG A 62 9.14 20.16 -8.80
N ARG A 63 10.25 19.44 -8.74
CA ARG A 63 11.23 19.33 -9.85
C ARG A 63 10.94 18.09 -10.70
N GLY A 64 11.24 18.18 -12.00
CA GLY A 64 11.08 17.09 -12.97
C GLY A 64 9.69 17.02 -13.61
N ASP A 65 9.51 16.06 -14.51
CA ASP A 65 8.24 15.80 -15.19
C ASP A 65 7.16 15.32 -14.20
N ALA A 66 6.01 15.99 -14.22
CA ALA A 66 4.89 15.69 -13.33
C ALA A 66 4.32 14.27 -13.56
N GLY A 67 4.31 13.79 -14.81
CA GLY A 67 3.85 12.44 -15.12
C GLY A 67 4.76 11.37 -14.54
N SER A 68 6.08 11.58 -14.63
CA SER A 68 7.10 10.68 -14.07
C SER A 68 7.07 10.67 -12.55
N ASN A 69 6.91 11.83 -11.92
CA ASN A 69 6.73 11.93 -10.46
C ASN A 69 5.46 11.19 -10.00
N LEU A 70 4.34 11.33 -10.72
CA LEU A 70 3.12 10.60 -10.42
C LEU A 70 3.30 9.08 -10.59
N ARG A 71 3.92 8.63 -11.68
CA ARG A 71 4.19 7.20 -11.91
C ARG A 71 5.06 6.61 -10.80
N ALA A 72 6.13 7.31 -10.40
CA ALA A 72 6.98 6.88 -9.30
C ALA A 72 6.19 6.76 -8.00
N ALA A 73 5.40 7.78 -7.64
CA ALA A 73 4.55 7.74 -6.44
C ALA A 73 3.55 6.58 -6.46
N VAL A 74 2.88 6.33 -7.59
CA VAL A 74 1.91 5.24 -7.74
C VAL A 74 2.57 3.88 -7.61
N VAL A 75 3.73 3.68 -8.26
CA VAL A 75 4.48 2.41 -8.17
C VAL A 75 4.94 2.18 -6.73
N LEU A 76 5.52 3.18 -6.08
CA LEU A 76 6.01 3.05 -4.71
C LEU A 76 4.88 2.78 -3.71
N ALA A 77 3.73 3.45 -3.86
CA ALA A 77 2.54 3.18 -3.06
C ALA A 77 2.01 1.75 -3.32
N GLY A 78 1.96 1.35 -4.59
CA GLY A 78 1.44 0.06 -5.01
C GLY A 78 2.30 -1.13 -4.61
N LEU A 79 3.63 -0.98 -4.58
CA LEU A 79 4.55 -2.09 -4.28
C LEU A 79 4.24 -2.77 -2.95
N TYR A 80 3.89 -2.01 -1.91
CA TYR A 80 3.54 -2.58 -0.62
C TYR A 80 2.28 -3.46 -0.71
N TRP A 81 1.21 -2.93 -1.29
CA TRP A 81 -0.08 -3.61 -1.36
C TRP A 81 -0.10 -4.76 -2.36
N VAL A 82 0.57 -4.62 -3.51
CA VAL A 82 0.68 -5.69 -4.50
C VAL A 82 1.52 -6.85 -3.96
N SER A 83 2.65 -6.58 -3.29
CA SER A 83 3.46 -7.65 -2.70
C SER A 83 2.70 -8.38 -1.59
N GLN A 84 1.92 -7.67 -0.79
CA GLN A 84 1.07 -8.26 0.24
C GLN A 84 -0.04 -9.13 -0.35
N ALA A 85 -0.76 -8.64 -1.37
CA ALA A 85 -1.81 -9.41 -2.05
C ALA A 85 -1.27 -10.70 -2.70
N VAL A 86 -0.01 -10.68 -3.16
CA VAL A 86 0.64 -11.87 -3.73
C VAL A 86 1.14 -12.82 -2.64
N ALA A 87 1.34 -12.36 -1.40
CA ALA A 87 1.97 -13.15 -0.34
C ALA A 87 1.20 -14.45 -0.01
N ILE A 88 -0.12 -14.44 -0.15
CA ILE A 88 -0.96 -15.62 0.12
C ILE A 88 -0.71 -16.79 -0.84
N PHE A 89 -0.11 -16.54 -2.01
CA PHE A 89 0.18 -17.60 -2.98
C PHE A 89 1.47 -18.37 -2.67
N TYR A 90 2.28 -17.94 -1.69
CA TYR A 90 3.46 -18.69 -1.30
C TYR A 90 3.10 -19.95 -0.50
N PRO A 91 3.82 -21.07 -0.67
CA PRO A 91 3.52 -22.31 0.04
C PRO A 91 3.52 -22.12 1.56
N GLY A 92 2.43 -22.55 2.20
CA GLY A 92 2.27 -22.46 3.66
C GLY A 92 1.90 -21.08 4.19
N ALA A 93 1.66 -20.09 3.33
CA ALA A 93 1.14 -18.79 3.75
C ALA A 93 -0.34 -18.88 4.17
N ALA A 94 -0.71 -18.10 5.17
CA ALA A 94 -2.09 -17.92 5.62
C ALA A 94 -2.27 -16.45 6.06
N TYR A 95 -3.52 -15.96 6.03
CA TYR A 95 -3.82 -14.62 6.54
C TYR A 95 -3.67 -14.52 8.06
N PHE A 96 -3.97 -15.61 8.78
CA PHE A 96 -3.91 -15.67 10.24
C PHE A 96 -3.32 -17.02 10.67
N ASP A 97 -2.59 -17.03 11.79
CA ASP A 97 -2.27 -18.29 12.46
C ASP A 97 -3.57 -18.96 12.95
N PRO A 98 -3.66 -20.30 13.00
CA PRO A 98 -4.89 -21.02 13.35
C PRO A 98 -5.54 -20.57 14.68
N GLN A 99 -4.75 -20.14 15.65
CA GLN A 99 -5.23 -19.67 16.97
C GLN A 99 -5.86 -18.27 16.94
N PHE A 100 -5.58 -17.47 15.90
CA PHE A 100 -6.11 -16.12 15.71
C PHE A 100 -7.15 -16.03 14.60
N ASP A 101 -7.35 -17.12 13.84
CA ASP A 101 -8.35 -17.23 12.81
C ASP A 101 -9.77 -17.30 13.42
N LYS A 102 -10.41 -16.13 13.56
CA LYS A 102 -11.69 -15.96 14.26
C LYS A 102 -12.69 -15.26 13.35
N PRO A 103 -14.01 -15.45 13.55
CA PRO A 103 -15.03 -14.76 12.75
C PRO A 103 -14.90 -13.23 12.71
N ALA A 104 -14.37 -12.62 13.78
CA ALA A 104 -14.12 -11.18 13.85
C ALA A 104 -13.02 -10.68 12.88
N MET A 105 -12.19 -11.59 12.35
CA MET A 105 -11.15 -11.29 11.36
C MET A 105 -11.69 -11.26 9.93
N TYR A 106 -13.00 -11.40 9.75
CA TYR A 106 -13.65 -11.41 8.44
C TYR A 106 -14.69 -10.30 8.32
N VAL A 107 -14.72 -9.67 7.14
CA VAL A 107 -15.73 -8.68 6.76
C VAL A 107 -16.40 -9.16 5.49
N ALA A 108 -17.71 -9.40 5.53
CA ALA A 108 -18.48 -9.96 4.42
C ALA A 108 -17.89 -11.27 3.85
N GLY A 109 -17.29 -12.11 4.71
CA GLY A 109 -16.68 -13.38 4.33
C GLY A 109 -15.25 -13.28 3.77
N LEU A 110 -14.69 -12.08 3.66
CA LEU A 110 -13.29 -11.87 3.26
C LEU A 110 -12.40 -11.61 4.49
N PRO A 111 -11.17 -12.14 4.52
CA PRO A 111 -10.19 -11.77 5.55
C PRO A 111 -10.03 -10.25 5.60
N VAL A 112 -9.98 -9.67 6.81
CA VAL A 112 -9.84 -8.22 7.01
C VAL A 112 -8.61 -7.67 6.27
N GLN A 113 -7.54 -8.46 6.19
CA GLN A 113 -6.34 -8.16 5.43
C GLN A 113 -6.64 -7.93 3.94
N ALA A 114 -7.34 -8.87 3.31
CA ALA A 114 -7.74 -8.76 1.90
C ALA A 114 -8.65 -7.56 1.64
N VAL A 115 -9.54 -7.23 2.58
CA VAL A 115 -10.40 -6.05 2.48
C VAL A 115 -9.58 -4.75 2.50
N ILE A 116 -8.59 -4.66 3.40
CA ILE A 116 -7.67 -3.52 3.46
C ILE A 116 -6.87 -3.39 2.15
N GLU A 117 -6.36 -4.50 1.62
CA GLU A 117 -5.65 -4.54 0.33
C GLU A 117 -6.52 -4.02 -0.82
N ILE A 118 -7.76 -4.50 -0.93
CA ILE A 118 -8.72 -4.06 -1.96
C ILE A 118 -8.96 -2.56 -1.86
N VAL A 119 -9.20 -2.03 -0.66
CA VAL A 119 -9.45 -0.60 -0.45
C VAL A 119 -8.20 0.23 -0.80
N ALA A 120 -7.02 -0.18 -0.35
CA ALA A 120 -5.79 0.54 -0.63
C ALA A 120 -5.47 0.57 -2.13
N LEU A 121 -5.60 -0.56 -2.83
CA LEU A 121 -5.40 -0.65 -4.27
C LEU A 121 -6.46 0.15 -5.04
N ALA A 122 -7.72 0.15 -4.59
CA ALA A 122 -8.77 0.97 -5.18
C ALA A 122 -8.49 2.47 -5.02
N LEU A 123 -7.97 2.92 -3.87
CA LEU A 123 -7.57 4.30 -3.65
C LEU A 123 -6.40 4.70 -4.56
N ILE A 124 -5.40 3.83 -4.74
CA ILE A 124 -4.28 4.07 -5.66
C ILE A 124 -4.81 4.16 -7.11
N GLY A 125 -5.66 3.22 -7.53
CA GLY A 125 -6.28 3.23 -8.86
C GLY A 125 -7.13 4.49 -9.10
N GLY A 126 -7.94 4.87 -8.13
CA GLY A 126 -8.72 6.11 -8.15
C GLY A 126 -7.83 7.35 -8.24
N ALA A 127 -6.71 7.38 -7.52
CA ALA A 127 -5.75 8.47 -7.59
C ALA A 127 -5.13 8.62 -8.99
N VAL A 128 -4.86 7.50 -9.68
CA VAL A 128 -4.39 7.50 -11.08
C VAL A 128 -5.46 8.09 -12.00
N LEU A 129 -6.70 7.63 -11.89
CA LEU A 129 -7.81 8.11 -12.72
C LEU A 129 -8.06 9.61 -12.53
N LEU A 130 -8.02 10.09 -11.29
CA LEU A 130 -8.25 11.50 -10.93
C LEU A 130 -7.02 12.40 -11.13
N SER A 131 -5.89 11.82 -11.52
CA SER A 131 -4.68 12.57 -11.89
C SER A 131 -4.45 12.62 -13.40
N ARG A 132 -5.29 11.94 -14.20
CA ARG A 132 -5.26 12.06 -15.67
C ARG A 132 -5.88 13.39 -16.10
N PRO A 133 -5.32 14.09 -17.11
CA PRO A 133 -6.00 15.19 -17.77
C PRO A 133 -7.35 14.72 -18.34
N ALA A 134 -8.36 15.59 -18.35
CA ALA A 134 -9.64 15.29 -18.96
C ALA A 134 -9.48 14.99 -20.46
N PRO A 135 -10.22 14.02 -21.04
CA PRO A 135 -10.21 13.80 -22.48
C PRO A 135 -10.56 15.11 -23.22
N GLY A 136 -9.66 15.57 -24.10
CA GLY A 136 -9.88 16.79 -24.90
C GLY A 136 -9.12 18.04 -24.46
N SER A 137 -8.32 18.00 -23.37
CA SER A 137 -7.47 19.15 -22.97
C SER A 137 -6.13 19.24 -23.69
N GLY A 138 -5.96 18.55 -24.82
CA GLY A 138 -4.80 18.69 -25.68
C GLY A 138 -4.85 20.05 -26.36
N VAL A 139 -3.81 20.86 -26.17
CA VAL A 139 -3.61 22.10 -26.95
C VAL A 139 -3.70 21.72 -28.43
N PRO A 140 -4.54 22.39 -29.25
CA PRO A 140 -4.56 22.12 -30.68
C PRO A 140 -3.16 22.38 -31.22
N GLU A 141 -2.61 21.39 -31.90
CA GLU A 141 -1.35 21.48 -32.62
C GLU A 141 -1.52 22.55 -33.70
N ASN A 142 -1.10 23.77 -33.37
CA ASN A 142 -1.07 24.88 -34.30
C ASN A 142 0.04 24.58 -35.31
N SER A 143 -0.38 24.00 -36.44
CA SER A 143 0.35 23.96 -37.69
C SER A 143 0.79 25.39 -38.07
N ASN A 144 2.10 25.60 -38.10
CA ASN A 144 2.80 26.57 -38.95
C ASN A 144 4.25 26.11 -39.13
#